data_AF-A0A3D6BPU8-F1
#
_entry.id   AF-A0A3D6BPU8-F1
#
_cell.length_a   1.000
_cell.length_b   1.000
_cell.length_c   1.000
_cell.angle_alpha   90.00
_cell.angle_beta   90.00
_cell.angle_gamma   90.00
#
_symmetry.space_group_name_H-M   'P 1'
#
loop_
_entity.id
_entity.type
_entity.pdbx_description
1 polymer ?
#
loop_
_entity_poly.entity_id
_entity_poly.type
_entity_poly.pdbx_seq_one_letter_code
_entity_poly.pdbx_strand_id
1 'polypeptide(L)'
;KVADEFSSLPNVSSSKATQWNICETIFVADVEKSNAKAQELLNKGTESLKFIIPSEDISIETLLKNIDLNNTKLFFELQFLSASYVQMLTEKTSTKNIFILIDIIGNLAKTGNWYANLQEDQKQLDTIVNTTATLSVDASLYQNAGATMIQQLAYTLAHVNEYLNHLDVIESEAKQSLQVIFKVS
;
A
#
# COMPACT_ATOMS: atom_id res chain seq x y z
N LYS A 1 -3.08 -14.08 -31.40
CA LYS A 1 -2.32 -15.35 -31.38
C LYS A 1 -1.07 -15.17 -30.50
N VAL A 2 -1.23 -15.16 -29.18
CA VAL A 2 -0.13 -15.22 -28.18
C VAL A 2 -0.59 -15.97 -26.92
N ALA A 3 -1.79 -16.57 -26.93
CA ALA A 3 -2.41 -17.14 -25.74
C ALA A 3 -2.07 -18.63 -25.49
N ASP A 4 -1.36 -19.27 -26.43
CA ASP A 4 -1.14 -20.73 -26.43
C ASP A 4 0.30 -21.15 -26.05
N GLU A 5 1.15 -20.26 -25.56
CA GLU A 5 2.54 -20.56 -25.19
C GLU A 5 2.78 -20.59 -23.66
N PHE A 6 1.90 -21.25 -22.91
CA PHE A 6 2.23 -21.66 -21.54
C PHE A 6 2.47 -23.17 -21.52
N SER A 7 3.73 -23.58 -21.29
CA SER A 7 4.12 -24.99 -21.16
C SER A 7 3.44 -25.70 -19.98
N SER A 8 2.93 -24.92 -19.03
CA SER A 8 2.13 -25.36 -17.89
C SER A 8 1.25 -24.20 -17.44
N LEU A 9 0.03 -24.48 -17.00
CA LEU A 9 -0.79 -23.47 -16.34
C LEU A 9 -0.07 -22.94 -15.09
N PRO A 10 -0.25 -21.64 -14.75
CA PRO A 10 0.23 -21.13 -13.48
C PRO A 10 -0.42 -21.91 -12.32
N ASN A 11 0.30 -22.02 -11.21
CA ASN A 11 -0.24 -22.62 -10.00
C ASN A 11 -1.55 -21.94 -9.62
N VAL A 12 -2.52 -22.73 -9.15
CA VAL A 12 -3.75 -22.19 -8.59
C VAL A 12 -3.42 -21.24 -7.44
N SER A 13 -4.10 -20.10 -7.41
CA SER A 13 -3.89 -19.07 -6.40
C SER A 13 -4.05 -19.67 -5.00
N SER A 14 -3.13 -19.31 -4.09
CA SER A 14 -3.22 -19.64 -2.66
C SER A 14 -4.29 -18.82 -1.92
N SER A 15 -5.10 -18.04 -2.65
CA SER A 15 -6.14 -17.20 -2.04
C SER A 15 -7.14 -18.04 -1.25
N LYS A 16 -7.43 -17.59 -0.03
CA LYS A 16 -8.46 -18.16 0.83
C LYS A 16 -9.61 -17.16 0.90
N ALA A 17 -10.52 -17.22 -0.06
CA ALA A 17 -11.62 -16.27 -0.22
C ALA A 17 -12.50 -16.09 1.03
N THR A 18 -12.50 -17.05 1.95
CA THR A 18 -13.25 -17.03 3.21
C THR A 18 -12.49 -16.46 4.41
N GLN A 19 -11.19 -16.17 4.28
CA GLN A 19 -10.33 -15.66 5.37
C GLN A 19 -10.02 -14.18 5.19
N TRP A 20 -11.05 -13.34 5.14
CA TRP A 20 -10.88 -11.88 5.10
C TRP A 20 -10.75 -11.30 6.51
N ASN A 21 -10.00 -10.20 6.64
CA ASN A 21 -9.84 -9.49 7.91
C ASN A 21 -10.77 -8.27 7.99
N ILE A 22 -11.37 -8.01 9.15
CA ILE A 22 -12.07 -6.75 9.42
C ILE A 22 -11.02 -5.64 9.57
N CYS A 23 -10.99 -4.71 8.61
CA CYS A 23 -10.06 -3.58 8.60
C CYS A 23 -10.79 -2.26 8.77
N GLU A 24 -10.48 -1.52 9.83
CA GLU A 24 -11.06 -0.20 10.10
C GLU A 24 -10.12 0.92 9.66
N THR A 25 -10.69 1.98 9.07
CA THR A 25 -9.91 3.13 8.58
C THR A 25 -10.00 4.31 9.55
N ILE A 26 -8.86 4.90 9.88
CA ILE A 26 -8.72 6.06 10.76
C ILE A 26 -7.96 7.17 10.04
N PHE A 27 -8.60 8.33 9.87
CA PHE A 27 -7.91 9.54 9.42
C PHE A 27 -7.20 10.21 10.60
N VAL A 28 -5.89 10.45 10.48
CA VAL A 28 -5.05 10.93 11.60
C VAL A 28 -4.99 12.45 11.62
N ALA A 29 -6.06 13.08 12.10
CA ALA A 29 -6.12 14.54 12.30
C ALA A 29 -5.50 14.98 13.64
N ASP A 30 -5.59 14.13 14.67
CA ASP A 30 -5.08 14.36 16.03
C ASP A 30 -4.53 13.04 16.52
N VAL A 31 -3.21 12.97 16.72
CA VAL A 31 -2.49 11.70 16.91
C VAL A 31 -2.97 10.96 18.15
N GLU A 32 -3.20 11.66 19.25
CA GLU A 32 -3.64 11.07 20.52
C GLU A 32 -5.07 10.55 20.42
N LYS A 33 -5.98 11.32 19.80
CA LYS A 33 -7.36 10.87 19.58
C LYS A 33 -7.43 9.69 18.61
N SER A 34 -6.60 9.70 17.56
CA SER A 34 -6.51 8.60 16.60
C SER A 34 -5.94 7.33 17.22
N ASN A 35 -4.93 7.44 18.10
CA ASN A 35 -4.43 6.31 18.87
C ASN A 35 -5.49 5.75 19.83
N ALA A 36 -6.17 6.61 20.60
CA ALA A 36 -7.25 6.18 21.47
C ALA A 36 -8.37 5.47 20.69
N LYS A 37 -8.70 5.99 19.49
CA LYS A 37 -9.68 5.37 18.60
C LYS A 37 -9.22 4.00 18.08
N ALA A 38 -7.95 3.88 17.69
CA ALA A 38 -7.36 2.62 17.26
C ALA A 38 -7.48 1.54 18.34
N GLN A 39 -7.10 1.87 19.59
CA GLN A 39 -7.22 0.94 20.71
C GLN A 39 -8.69 0.55 20.99
N GLU A 40 -9.63 1.51 20.91
CA GLU A 40 -11.06 1.23 21.05
C GLU A 40 -11.56 0.22 20.00
N LEU A 41 -11.16 0.39 18.74
CA LEU A 41 -11.57 -0.49 17.63
C LEU A 41 -10.97 -1.90 17.77
N LEU A 42 -9.69 -2.00 18.14
CA LEU A 42 -9.05 -3.30 18.41
C LEU A 42 -9.75 -4.04 19.55
N ASN A 43 -10.13 -3.35 20.62
CA ASN A 43 -10.90 -3.93 21.72
C ASN A 43 -12.31 -4.40 21.31
N LYS A 44 -12.87 -3.88 20.22
CA LYS A 44 -14.16 -4.28 19.66
C LYS A 44 -14.05 -5.44 18.65
N GLY A 45 -12.85 -5.97 18.43
CA GLY A 45 -12.63 -7.11 17.54
C GLY A 45 -12.22 -6.74 16.11
N THR A 46 -11.81 -5.49 15.86
CA THR A 46 -11.12 -5.13 14.61
C THR A 46 -9.80 -5.91 14.53
N GLU A 47 -9.53 -6.51 13.38
CA GLU A 47 -8.36 -7.37 13.18
C GLU A 47 -7.21 -6.66 12.46
N SER A 48 -7.50 -5.54 11.80
CA SER A 48 -6.52 -4.74 11.07
C SER A 48 -6.91 -3.27 11.08
N LEU A 49 -5.92 -2.38 11.00
CA LEU A 49 -6.16 -0.93 10.96
C LEU A 49 -5.53 -0.33 9.72
N LYS A 50 -6.22 0.62 9.10
CA LYS A 50 -5.67 1.49 8.08
C LYS A 50 -5.62 2.92 8.62
N PHE A 51 -4.42 3.49 8.69
CA PHE A 51 -4.24 4.90 9.01
C PHE A 51 -4.08 5.70 7.72
N ILE A 52 -4.84 6.79 7.59
CA ILE A 52 -4.60 7.81 6.58
C ILE A 52 -3.77 8.91 7.24
N ILE A 53 -2.53 9.07 6.80
CA ILE A 53 -1.58 10.04 7.35
C ILE A 53 -1.56 11.28 6.46
N PRO A 54 -2.03 12.44 6.94
CA PRO A 54 -2.13 13.64 6.11
C PRO A 54 -0.82 14.41 5.93
N SER A 55 0.14 14.29 6.85
CA SER A 55 1.42 15.02 6.79
C SER A 55 2.57 14.28 7.48
N GLU A 56 3.81 14.71 7.19
CA GLU A 56 5.05 14.18 7.77
C GLU A 56 5.24 14.54 9.26
N ASP A 57 4.45 15.48 9.79
CA ASP A 57 4.53 15.93 11.18
C ASP A 57 3.89 14.94 12.18
N ILE A 58 3.21 13.91 11.67
CA ILE A 58 2.52 12.91 12.49
C ILE A 58 3.55 11.98 13.14
N SER A 59 3.57 11.98 14.48
CA SER A 59 4.42 11.07 15.25
C SER A 59 3.91 9.63 15.20
N ILE A 60 4.61 8.76 14.46
CA ILE A 60 4.33 7.32 14.40
C ILE A 60 4.41 6.65 15.77
N GLU A 61 5.40 7.04 16.60
CA GLU A 61 5.57 6.49 17.94
C GLU A 61 4.34 6.75 18.82
N THR A 62 3.80 7.97 18.76
CA THR A 62 2.59 8.35 19.51
C THR A 62 1.36 7.65 18.92
N LEU A 63 1.25 7.59 17.59
CA LEU A 63 0.12 6.97 16.90
C LEU A 63 -0.01 5.47 17.22
N LEU A 64 1.13 4.77 17.31
CA LEU A 64 1.18 3.32 17.50
C LEU A 64 1.38 2.88 18.95
N LYS A 65 1.39 3.83 19.88
CA LYS A 65 1.56 3.56 21.30
C LYS A 65 0.52 2.54 21.79
N ASN A 66 0.99 1.51 22.49
CA ASN A 66 0.19 0.42 23.05
C ASN A 66 -0.57 -0.44 22.00
N ILE A 67 -0.18 -0.39 20.72
CA ILE A 67 -0.70 -1.30 19.70
C ILE A 67 0.28 -2.48 19.54
N ASP A 68 -0.23 -3.71 19.49
CA ASP A 68 0.59 -4.91 19.29
C ASP A 68 0.98 -5.07 17.81
N LEU A 69 2.16 -4.55 17.46
CA LEU A 69 2.70 -4.57 16.09
C LEU A 69 3.01 -5.98 15.57
N ASN A 70 3.10 -6.99 16.43
CA ASN A 70 3.38 -8.37 16.01
C ASN A 70 2.12 -9.12 15.59
N ASN A 71 0.95 -8.71 16.09
CA ASN A 71 -0.31 -9.41 15.84
C ASN A 71 -1.34 -8.56 15.08
N THR A 72 -1.17 -7.24 15.03
CA THR A 72 -2.05 -6.34 14.27
C THR A 72 -1.44 -6.00 12.90
N LYS A 73 -2.19 -6.27 11.83
CA LYS A 73 -1.84 -5.76 10.49
C LYS A 73 -2.20 -4.29 10.39
N LEU A 74 -1.24 -3.48 9.97
CA LEU A 74 -1.36 -2.04 9.87
C LEU A 74 -1.06 -1.58 8.45
N PHE A 75 -2.00 -0.83 7.88
CA PHE A 75 -1.88 -0.22 6.57
C PHE A 75 -1.71 1.28 6.73
N PHE A 76 -0.78 1.90 6.02
CA PHE A 76 -0.54 3.34 6.05
C PHE A 76 -0.76 3.93 4.67
N GLU A 77 -1.86 4.65 4.52
CA GLU A 77 -2.15 5.46 3.34
C GLU A 77 -1.55 6.85 3.57
N LEU A 78 -0.42 7.15 2.91
CA LEU A 78 0.26 8.44 3.05
C LEU A 78 -0.29 9.40 2.00
N GLN A 79 -0.72 10.60 2.41
CA GLN A 79 -1.19 11.65 1.49
C GLN A 79 -0.04 12.49 0.91
N PHE A 80 1.19 12.04 1.11
CA PHE A 80 2.44 12.65 0.67
C PHE A 80 3.40 11.53 0.24
N LEU A 81 4.46 11.91 -0.46
CA LEU A 81 5.51 10.99 -0.90
C LEU A 81 6.82 11.36 -0.20
N SER A 82 7.25 10.54 0.76
CA SER A 82 8.48 10.75 1.52
C SER A 82 9.10 9.42 1.94
N ALA A 83 10.20 9.04 1.29
CA ALA A 83 10.95 7.85 1.64
C ALA A 83 11.56 7.94 3.04
N SER A 84 11.99 9.14 3.47
CA SER A 84 12.50 9.37 4.83
C SER A 84 11.46 9.10 5.91
N TYR A 85 10.20 9.51 5.68
CA TYR A 85 9.12 9.22 6.62
C TYR A 85 8.85 7.71 6.73
N VAL A 86 8.82 7.02 5.58
CA VAL A 86 8.65 5.57 5.54
C VAL A 86 9.81 4.86 6.25
N GLN A 87 11.05 5.31 6.05
CA GLN A 87 12.20 4.75 6.74
C GLN A 87 12.05 4.88 8.27
N MET A 88 11.72 6.06 8.78
CA MET A 88 11.45 6.27 10.21
C MET A 88 10.33 5.35 10.72
N LEU A 89 9.26 5.19 9.94
CA LEU A 89 8.15 4.28 10.28
C LEU A 89 8.64 2.84 10.39
N THR A 90 9.44 2.37 9.43
CA THR A 90 9.97 0.99 9.44
C THR A 90 11.00 0.74 10.54
N GLU A 91 11.82 1.73 10.90
CA GLU A 91 12.78 1.61 12.02
C GLU A 91 12.08 1.47 13.38
N LYS A 92 10.86 2.01 13.50
CA LYS A 92 10.05 1.98 14.72
C LYS A 92 9.07 0.81 14.77
N THR A 93 9.01 -0.02 13.72
CA THR A 93 8.01 -1.09 13.58
C THR A 93 8.63 -2.39 13.09
N SER A 94 7.87 -3.49 13.12
CA SER A 94 8.26 -4.75 12.48
C SER A 94 7.76 -4.74 11.04
N THR A 95 8.63 -5.00 10.06
CA THR A 95 8.27 -4.98 8.63
C THR A 95 7.24 -6.03 8.22
N LYS A 96 6.96 -7.03 9.07
CA LYS A 96 6.11 -8.18 8.70
C LYS A 96 4.61 -7.87 8.60
N ASN A 97 4.12 -6.89 9.34
CA ASN A 97 2.69 -6.57 9.44
C ASN A 97 2.36 -5.12 9.06
N ILE A 98 3.34 -4.41 8.49
CA ILE A 98 3.24 -3.00 8.13
C ILE A 98 3.19 -2.92 6.61
N PHE A 99 2.19 -2.24 6.09
CA PHE A 99 1.97 -2.11 4.66
C PHE A 99 1.85 -0.63 4.29
N ILE A 100 2.74 -0.16 3.41
CA ILE A 100 2.72 1.22 2.93
C ILE A 100 1.91 1.28 1.64
N LEU A 101 0.87 2.10 1.63
CA LEU A 101 -0.03 2.29 0.51
C LEU A 101 0.35 3.61 -0.19
N ILE A 102 1.32 3.53 -1.09
CA ILE A 102 1.73 4.63 -1.97
C ILE A 102 1.49 4.24 -3.42
N ASP A 103 0.91 5.16 -4.17
CA ASP A 103 0.60 5.01 -5.59
C ASP A 103 0.79 6.35 -6.34
N ILE A 104 1.96 6.54 -6.96
CA ILE A 104 2.34 7.80 -7.63
C ILE A 104 1.56 8.04 -8.93
N ILE A 105 1.32 6.99 -9.72
CA ILE A 105 0.48 7.06 -10.92
C ILE A 105 -0.99 7.24 -10.51
N GLY A 106 -1.43 6.59 -9.43
CA GLY A 106 -2.76 6.83 -8.85
C GLY A 106 -2.94 8.29 -8.44
N ASN A 107 -1.93 8.91 -7.82
CA ASN A 107 -1.95 10.34 -7.51
C ASN A 107 -2.03 11.20 -8.78
N LEU A 108 -1.22 10.90 -9.80
CA LEU A 108 -1.27 11.58 -11.09
C LEU A 108 -2.66 11.49 -11.73
N ALA A 109 -3.22 10.29 -11.80
CA ALA A 109 -4.53 10.06 -12.41
C ALA A 109 -5.67 10.71 -11.62
N LYS A 110 -5.55 10.81 -10.28
CA LYS A 110 -6.54 11.46 -9.41
C LYS A 110 -6.48 12.98 -9.44
N THR A 111 -5.28 13.56 -9.45
CA THR A 111 -5.07 15.01 -9.23
C THR A 111 -4.64 15.75 -10.49
N GLY A 112 -4.22 15.03 -11.54
CA GLY A 112 -3.58 15.58 -12.72
C GLY A 112 -2.11 15.96 -12.50
N ASN A 113 -1.53 15.72 -11.33
CA ASN A 113 -0.17 16.14 -10.98
C ASN A 113 0.65 15.01 -10.33
N TRP A 114 1.95 14.99 -10.60
CA TRP A 114 2.93 14.31 -9.75
C TRP A 114 3.02 15.00 -8.39
N TYR A 115 3.59 14.34 -7.38
CA TYR A 115 3.92 15.00 -6.11
C TYR A 115 4.96 16.09 -6.33
N ALA A 116 6.04 15.75 -7.06
CA ALA A 116 7.03 16.71 -7.54
C ALA A 116 7.17 16.63 -9.06
N ASN A 117 7.58 15.47 -9.58
CA ASN A 117 7.69 15.15 -11.00
C ASN A 117 7.96 13.65 -11.15
N LEU A 118 7.77 13.09 -12.35
CA LEU A 118 7.96 11.66 -12.61
C LEU A 118 9.31 11.10 -12.09
N GLN A 119 10.42 11.80 -12.32
CA GLN A 119 11.75 11.29 -11.99
C GLN A 119 11.97 11.22 -10.47
N GLU A 120 11.61 12.28 -9.76
CA GLU A 120 11.75 12.32 -8.30
C GLU A 120 10.74 11.38 -7.63
N ASP A 121 9.49 11.38 -8.10
CA ASP A 121 8.44 10.51 -7.55
C ASP A 121 8.79 9.03 -7.71
N GLN A 122 9.31 8.63 -8.88
CA GLN A 122 9.77 7.27 -9.11
C GLN A 122 10.92 6.89 -8.18
N LYS A 123 11.92 7.76 -8.01
CA LYS A 123 13.05 7.52 -7.10
C LYS A 123 12.61 7.32 -5.65
N GLN A 124 11.65 8.13 -5.18
CA GLN A 124 11.08 7.99 -3.85
C GLN A 124 10.33 6.66 -3.72
N LEU A 125 9.51 6.31 -4.72
CA LEU A 125 8.81 5.02 -4.76
C LEU A 125 9.78 3.84 -4.73
N ASP A 126 10.83 3.84 -5.55
CA ASP A 126 11.84 2.78 -5.59
C ASP A 126 12.50 2.58 -4.22
N THR A 127 12.81 3.69 -3.53
CA THR A 127 13.38 3.65 -2.17
C THR A 127 12.41 3.03 -1.17
N ILE A 128 11.13 3.40 -1.26
CA ILE A 128 10.06 2.87 -0.40
C ILE A 128 9.85 1.37 -0.65
N VAL A 129 9.78 0.94 -1.91
CA VAL A 129 9.59 -0.47 -2.27
C VAL A 129 10.80 -1.31 -1.82
N ASN A 130 12.04 -0.81 -1.99
CA ASN A 130 13.24 -1.48 -1.46
C ASN A 130 13.20 -1.65 0.06
N THR A 131 12.68 -0.64 0.78
CA THR A 131 12.63 -0.66 2.25
C THR A 131 11.53 -1.58 2.79
N THR A 132 10.40 -1.65 2.09
CA THR A 132 9.17 -2.26 2.63
C THR A 132 8.75 -3.55 1.92
N ALA A 133 9.38 -3.86 0.78
CA ALA A 133 8.94 -4.90 -0.14
C ALA A 133 7.43 -4.82 -0.44
N THR A 134 6.86 -3.61 -0.44
CA THR A 134 5.42 -3.38 -0.63
C THR A 134 5.21 -2.41 -1.78
N LEU A 135 4.29 -2.76 -2.67
CA LEU A 135 3.81 -1.91 -3.75
C LEU A 135 2.28 -1.87 -3.68
N SER A 136 1.66 -0.70 -3.87
CA SER A 136 0.21 -0.59 -3.86
C SER A 136 -0.35 0.07 -5.11
N VAL A 137 -1.53 -0.38 -5.55
CA VAL A 137 -2.31 0.24 -6.62
C VAL A 137 -3.76 0.41 -6.16
N ASP A 138 -4.28 1.63 -6.29
CA ASP A 138 -5.68 1.94 -6.03
C ASP A 138 -6.55 1.73 -7.27
N ALA A 139 -6.96 0.47 -7.49
CA ALA A 139 -7.84 0.10 -8.59
C ALA A 139 -9.23 0.73 -8.49
N SER A 140 -9.67 1.16 -7.30
CA SER A 140 -10.95 1.85 -7.12
C SER A 140 -10.99 3.20 -7.85
N LEU A 141 -9.83 3.82 -8.08
CA LEU A 141 -9.70 5.06 -8.84
C LEU A 141 -10.37 4.97 -10.21
N TYR A 142 -10.11 3.88 -10.94
CA TYR A 142 -10.63 3.71 -12.30
C TYR A 142 -12.14 3.55 -12.32
N GLN A 143 -12.69 2.72 -11.43
CA GLN A 143 -14.14 2.53 -11.33
C GLN A 143 -14.84 3.82 -10.92
N ASN A 144 -14.28 4.55 -9.95
CA ASN A 144 -14.79 5.86 -9.52
C ASN A 144 -14.71 6.92 -10.64
N ALA A 145 -13.78 6.76 -11.58
CA ALA A 145 -13.68 7.57 -12.80
C ALA A 145 -14.58 7.08 -13.95
N GLY A 146 -15.42 6.07 -13.74
CA GLY A 146 -16.39 5.57 -14.72
C GLY A 146 -15.91 4.41 -15.60
N ALA A 147 -14.77 3.78 -15.27
CA ALA A 147 -14.29 2.61 -15.98
C ALA A 147 -15.24 1.40 -15.79
N THR A 148 -15.46 0.64 -16.86
CA THR A 148 -16.09 -0.69 -16.78
C THR A 148 -15.18 -1.69 -16.05
N MET A 149 -15.71 -2.84 -15.63
CA MET A 149 -14.92 -3.89 -14.97
C MET A 149 -13.72 -4.35 -15.81
N ILE A 150 -13.89 -4.44 -17.14
CA ILE A 150 -12.80 -4.83 -18.06
C ILE A 150 -11.71 -3.74 -18.07
N GLN A 151 -12.11 -2.47 -18.12
CA GLN A 151 -11.18 -1.34 -18.09
C GLN A 151 -10.47 -1.24 -16.74
N GLN A 152 -11.18 -1.36 -15.62
CA GLN A 152 -10.58 -1.36 -14.29
C GLN A 152 -9.50 -2.44 -14.19
N LEU A 153 -9.78 -3.67 -14.63
CA LEU A 153 -8.81 -4.75 -14.65
C LEU A 153 -7.62 -4.43 -15.57
N ALA A 154 -7.89 -4.04 -16.82
CA ALA A 154 -6.84 -3.75 -17.79
C ALA A 154 -5.93 -2.59 -17.36
N TYR A 155 -6.51 -1.51 -16.84
CA TYR A 155 -5.75 -0.34 -16.37
C TYR A 155 -4.95 -0.68 -15.11
N THR A 156 -5.55 -1.39 -14.15
CA THR A 156 -4.84 -1.84 -12.95
C THR A 156 -3.65 -2.73 -13.28
N LEU A 157 -3.81 -3.69 -14.19
CA LEU A 157 -2.71 -4.58 -14.59
C LEU A 157 -1.62 -3.83 -15.37
N ALA A 158 -2.00 -2.91 -16.26
CA ALA A 158 -1.02 -2.08 -16.97
C ALA A 158 -0.25 -1.16 -16.01
N HIS A 159 -0.94 -0.59 -15.02
CA HIS A 159 -0.37 0.25 -13.97
C HIS A 159 0.62 -0.52 -13.10
N VAL A 160 0.25 -1.72 -12.63
CA VAL A 160 1.21 -2.60 -11.94
C VAL A 160 2.38 -2.94 -12.84
N ASN A 161 2.13 -3.29 -14.11
CA ASN A 161 3.21 -3.63 -15.04
C ASN A 161 4.21 -2.49 -15.22
N GLU A 162 3.74 -1.24 -15.24
CA GLU A 162 4.62 -0.07 -15.26
C GLU A 162 5.54 -0.06 -14.03
N TYR A 163 4.98 -0.24 -12.83
CA TYR A 163 5.80 -0.35 -11.63
C TYR A 163 6.76 -1.54 -11.66
N LEU A 164 6.33 -2.70 -12.16
CA LEU A 164 7.17 -3.89 -12.27
C LEU A 164 8.37 -3.68 -13.22
N ASN A 165 8.20 -2.91 -14.29
CA ASN A 165 9.29 -2.58 -15.23
C ASN A 165 10.41 -1.75 -14.58
N HIS A 166 10.10 -0.98 -13.53
CA HIS A 166 11.09 -0.20 -12.79
C HIS A 166 11.79 -0.99 -11.68
N LEU A 167 11.30 -2.21 -11.37
CA LEU A 167 11.91 -3.03 -10.32
C LEU A 167 13.25 -3.65 -10.72
N ASP A 168 13.74 -3.50 -11.95
CA ASP A 168 15.08 -3.98 -12.31
C ASP A 168 16.21 -3.33 -11.48
N VAL A 169 15.91 -2.20 -10.85
CA VAL A 169 16.78 -1.47 -9.91
C VAL A 169 16.69 -1.99 -8.46
N ILE A 170 15.76 -2.90 -8.17
CA ILE A 170 15.51 -3.45 -6.83
C ILE A 170 16.32 -4.71 -6.57
N GLU A 171 16.76 -4.89 -5.32
CA GLU A 171 17.55 -6.04 -4.90
C GLU A 171 16.78 -7.37 -5.06
N SER A 172 17.50 -8.44 -5.39
CA SER A 172 16.91 -9.76 -5.67
C SER A 172 16.05 -10.32 -4.52
N GLU A 173 16.39 -9.98 -3.27
CA GLU A 173 15.67 -10.46 -2.08
C GLU A 173 14.34 -9.72 -1.88
N ALA A 174 14.31 -8.41 -2.16
CA ALA A 174 13.09 -7.61 -2.15
C ALA A 174 12.13 -8.05 -3.28
N LYS A 175 12.66 -8.44 -4.46
CA LYS A 175 11.82 -9.00 -5.54
C LYS A 175 11.09 -10.29 -5.14
N GLN A 176 11.74 -11.16 -4.36
CA GLN A 176 11.13 -12.44 -3.94
C GLN A 176 10.11 -12.27 -2.82
N SER A 177 10.25 -11.21 -2.02
CA SER A 177 9.36 -10.90 -0.90
C SER A 177 8.32 -9.82 -1.22
N LEU A 178 8.33 -9.28 -2.45
CA LEU A 178 7.45 -8.19 -2.89
C LEU A 178 5.97 -8.57 -2.73
N GLN A 179 5.24 -7.72 -2.03
CA GLN A 179 3.80 -7.81 -1.87
C GLN A 179 3.12 -6.68 -2.65
N VAL A 180 2.32 -7.04 -3.64
CA VAL A 180 1.50 -6.09 -4.39
C VAL A 180 0.10 -6.04 -3.78
N ILE A 181 -0.29 -4.86 -3.29
CA ILE A 181 -1.54 -4.61 -2.57
C ILE A 181 -2.49 -3.84 -3.47
N PHE A 182 -3.63 -4.45 -3.78
CA PHE A 182 -4.69 -3.83 -4.56
C PHE A 182 -5.78 -3.29 -3.64
N LYS A 183 -6.09 -2.00 -3.76
CA LYS A 183 -7.31 -1.44 -3.19
C LYS A 183 -8.42 -1.52 -4.24
N VAL A 184 -9.47 -2.25 -3.91
CA VAL A 184 -10.65 -2.48 -4.76
C VAL A 184 -11.91 -1.97 -4.06
N SER A 185 -12.93 -1.59 -4.83
CA SER A 185 -14.23 -1.09 -4.36
C SER A 185 -15.36 -2.11 -4.52
#